data_AF-A0A392S723-F1
#
_entry.id   AF-A0A392S723-F1
#
_cell.length_a   1.000
_cell.length_b   1.000
_cell.length_c   1.000
_cell.angle_alpha   90.00
_cell.angle_beta   90.00
_cell.angle_gamma   90.00
#
_symmetry.space_group_name_H-M   'P 1'
#
loop_
_entity.id
_entity.type
_entity.pdbx_description
1 polymer ?
#
loop_
_entity_poly.entity_id
_entity_poly.type
_entity_poly.pdbx_seq_one_letter_code
_entity_poly.pdbx_strand_id
1 'polypeptide(L)'
;EGGFVNRPSLLTGPNYDYWKSRMIAFLKSIDSKTWKSVVRGWEHPKVIDKDGKVTTELKPEGDWSKDEDELALGNSKALNALFNGVDKNMFRL
;
A
#
# COMPACT_ATOMS: atom_id res chain seq x y z
N GLU A 1 -14.88 -12.71 -20.69
CA GLU A 1 -14.28 -13.11 -19.39
C GLU A 1 -14.89 -12.31 -18.24
N GLY A 2 -15.81 -12.91 -17.51
CA GLY A 2 -16.34 -12.34 -16.27
C GLY A 2 -15.29 -12.50 -15.17
N GLY A 3 -14.32 -11.60 -15.14
CA GLY A 3 -13.15 -11.72 -14.25
C GLY A 3 -13.49 -11.30 -12.83
N PHE A 4 -13.43 -12.27 -11.91
CA PHE A 4 -13.50 -12.07 -10.46
C PHE A 4 -12.71 -10.84 -10.03
N VAL A 5 -13.39 -9.86 -9.44
CA VAL A 5 -12.82 -8.62 -8.90
C VAL A 5 -11.95 -8.88 -7.64
N ASN A 6 -11.84 -10.14 -7.22
CA ASN A 6 -11.23 -10.55 -5.95
C ASN A 6 -9.74 -10.92 -6.06
N ARG A 7 -9.16 -10.92 -7.26
CA ARG A 7 -7.72 -11.17 -7.44
C ARG A 7 -7.09 -10.04 -8.26
N PRO A 8 -5.95 -9.48 -7.83
CA PRO A 8 -5.24 -8.47 -8.61
C PRO A 8 -4.88 -9.04 -9.98
N SER A 9 -5.11 -8.26 -11.04
CA SER A 9 -4.63 -8.61 -12.38
C SER A 9 -3.11 -8.64 -12.38
N LEU A 10 -2.51 -9.66 -12.97
CA LEU A 10 -1.06 -9.77 -13.08
C LEU A 10 -0.53 -8.90 -14.24
N LEU A 11 0.49 -8.07 -13.98
CA LEU A 11 1.21 -7.35 -15.02
C LEU A 11 2.19 -8.29 -15.71
N THR A 12 1.84 -8.78 -16.92
CA THR A 12 2.63 -9.76 -17.68
C THR A 12 3.15 -9.24 -19.03
N GLY A 13 2.88 -7.97 -19.39
CA GLY A 13 3.18 -7.45 -20.73
C GLY A 13 3.00 -5.93 -20.85
N PRO A 14 2.97 -5.39 -22.08
CA PRO A 14 3.10 -3.94 -22.34
C PRO A 14 1.87 -3.12 -21.94
N ASN A 15 0.74 -3.77 -21.63
CA ASN A 15 -0.51 -3.08 -21.37
C ASN A 15 -0.61 -2.56 -19.91
N TYR A 16 0.34 -1.70 -19.55
CA TYR A 16 0.43 -1.10 -18.22
C TYR A 16 -0.82 -0.28 -17.87
N ASP A 17 -1.40 0.47 -18.81
CA ASP A 17 -2.57 1.32 -18.54
C ASP A 17 -3.82 0.51 -18.18
N TYR A 18 -4.03 -0.63 -18.86
CA TYR A 18 -5.09 -1.56 -18.51
C TYR A 18 -4.87 -2.16 -17.12
N TRP A 19 -3.65 -2.65 -16.85
CA TRP A 19 -3.29 -3.19 -15.54
C TRP A 19 -3.47 -2.16 -14.43
N LYS A 20 -2.99 -0.93 -14.64
CA LYS A 20 -3.08 0.18 -13.69
C LYS A 20 -4.52 0.49 -13.36
N SER A 21 -5.39 0.56 -14.37
CA SER A 21 -6.82 0.81 -14.18
C SER A 21 -7.49 -0.29 -13.34
N ARG A 22 -7.14 -1.56 -13.59
CA ARG A 22 -7.63 -2.71 -12.80
C ARG A 22 -7.09 -2.71 -11.38
N MET A 23 -5.81 -2.39 -11.19
CA MET A 23 -5.17 -2.33 -9.88
C MET A 23 -5.76 -1.21 -9.02
N ILE A 24 -6.03 -0.03 -9.61
CA ILE A 24 -6.71 1.07 -8.92
C ILE A 24 -8.11 0.63 -8.45
N ALA A 25 -8.87 -0.04 -9.32
CA ALA A 25 -10.20 -0.55 -8.94
C ALA A 25 -10.12 -1.59 -7.82
N PHE A 26 -9.14 -2.51 -7.88
CA PHE A 26 -8.92 -3.53 -6.87
C PHE A 26 -8.53 -2.94 -5.50
N LEU A 27 -7.58 -2.01 -5.46
CA LEU A 27 -7.16 -1.34 -4.22
C LEU A 27 -8.33 -0.57 -3.56
N LYS A 28 -9.17 0.07 -4.37
CA LYS A 28 -10.40 0.75 -3.90
C LYS A 28 -11.45 -0.22 -3.37
N SER A 29 -11.52 -1.45 -3.90
CA SER A 29 -12.45 -2.46 -3.41
C SER A 29 -11.99 -3.16 -2.12
N ILE A 30 -10.69 -3.12 -1.78
CA ILE A 30 -10.20 -3.65 -0.50
C ILE A 30 -10.80 -2.84 0.65
N ASP A 31 -10.48 -1.54 0.71
CA ASP A 31 -11.12 -0.55 1.58
C ASP A 31 -10.61 0.87 1.25
N SER A 32 -11.30 1.87 1.82
CA SER A 32 -10.93 3.28 1.60
C SER A 32 -9.55 3.65 2.16
N LYS A 33 -9.05 2.95 3.19
CA LYS A 33 -7.75 3.24 3.83
C LYS A 33 -6.60 2.77 2.94
N THR A 34 -6.75 1.62 2.31
CA THR A 34 -5.80 1.02 1.36
C THR A 34 -5.62 1.89 0.13
N TRP A 35 -6.69 2.46 -0.43
CA TRP A 35 -6.53 3.43 -1.53
C TRP A 35 -5.90 4.74 -1.07
N LYS A 36 -6.27 5.24 0.11
CA LYS A 36 -5.71 6.48 0.67
C LYS A 36 -4.21 6.38 0.94
N SER A 37 -3.70 5.22 1.39
CA SER A 37 -2.26 5.02 1.62
C SER A 37 -1.45 5.15 0.32
N VAL A 38 -1.98 4.67 -0.80
CA VAL A 38 -1.34 4.83 -2.12
C VAL A 38 -1.32 6.29 -2.58
N VAL A 39 -2.41 7.02 -2.37
CA VAL A 39 -2.53 8.43 -2.81
C VAL A 39 -1.70 9.37 -1.94
N ARG A 40 -1.70 9.17 -0.62
CA ARG A 40 -1.02 10.06 0.33
C ARG A 40 0.43 9.66 0.57
N GLY A 41 0.80 8.43 0.23
CA GLY A 41 1.98 7.79 0.77
C GLY A 41 1.75 7.36 2.22
N TRP A 42 2.60 6.45 2.68
CA TRP A 42 2.73 6.13 4.08
C TRP A 42 4.14 6.49 4.53
N GLU A 43 4.23 7.16 5.67
CA GLU A 43 5.48 7.46 6.34
C GLU A 43 5.50 6.74 7.68
N HIS A 44 6.66 6.18 8.01
CA HIS A 44 6.85 5.51 9.28
C HIS A 44 6.71 6.51 10.44
N PRO A 45 5.91 6.21 11.47
CA PRO A 45 5.82 7.02 12.68
C PRO A 45 7.18 7.32 13.28
N LYS A 46 7.36 8.53 13.79
CA LYS A 46 8.59 8.99 14.47
C LYS A 46 8.31 9.34 15.91
N VAL A 47 9.34 9.24 16.75
CA VAL A 47 9.23 9.60 18.17
C VAL A 47 8.99 11.11 18.28
N ILE A 48 8.13 11.49 19.23
CA ILE A 48 7.92 12.88 19.61
C ILE A 48 8.63 13.08 20.95
N ASP A 49 9.49 14.11 21.02
CA ASP A 49 10.20 14.42 22.25
C ASP A 49 9.29 15.07 23.31
N LYS A 50 9.86 15.34 24.48
CA LYS A 50 9.12 15.93 25.62
C LYS A 50 8.57 17.33 25.33
N ASP A 51 9.14 18.02 24.35
CA ASP A 51 8.74 19.37 23.93
C ASP A 51 7.72 19.33 22.77
N GLY A 52 7.26 18.14 22.36
CA GLY A 52 6.28 17.95 21.31
C GLY A 52 6.86 18.00 19.89
N LYS A 53 8.18 17.95 19.74
CA LYS A 53 8.85 18.00 18.43
C LYS A 53 9.11 16.59 17.89
N VAL A 54 8.86 16.42 16.59
CA VAL A 54 9.15 15.17 15.87
C VAL A 54 10.67 15.00 15.73
N THR A 55 11.19 13.86 16.18
CA THR A 55 12.61 13.51 16.07
C THR A 55 12.91 12.80 14.74
N THR A 56 14.17 12.44 14.50
CA THR A 56 14.55 11.59 13.36
C THR A 56 14.41 10.10 13.65
N GLU A 57 14.17 9.74 14.91
CA GLU A 57 14.07 8.34 15.35
C GLU A 57 12.71 7.76 14.97
N LEU A 58 12.72 6.55 14.42
CA LEU A 58 11.50 5.81 14.12
C LEU A 58 10.88 5.30 15.42
N LYS A 59 9.57 5.52 15.58
CA LYS A 59 8.82 5.03 16.73
C LYS A 59 8.65 3.52 16.62
N PRO A 60 9.01 2.70 17.63
CA PRO A 60 8.80 1.26 17.60
C PRO A 60 7.35 0.87 17.33
N GLU A 61 7.11 -0.21 16.59
CA GLU A 61 5.76 -0.68 16.24
C GLU A 61 4.87 -0.91 17.48
N GLY A 62 5.44 -1.41 18.58
CA GLY A 62 4.72 -1.63 19.82
C GLY A 62 4.19 -0.36 20.50
N ASP A 63 4.70 0.81 20.11
CA ASP A 63 4.32 2.11 20.67
C ASP A 63 3.41 2.90 19.71
N TRP A 64 3.01 2.32 18.59
CA TRP A 64 2.13 2.99 17.64
C TRP A 64 0.76 3.23 18.25
N SER A 65 0.21 4.41 17.98
CA SER A 65 -1.18 4.70 18.26
C SER A 65 -2.08 3.91 17.31
N LYS A 66 -3.34 3.74 17.71
CA LYS A 66 -4.35 3.07 16.87
C LYS A 66 -4.45 3.67 15.46
N ASP A 67 -4.35 4.99 15.34
CA ASP A 67 -4.42 5.66 14.04
C ASP A 67 -3.17 5.37 13.19
N GLU A 68 -1.99 5.33 13.80
CA GLU A 68 -0.73 4.95 13.14
C GLU A 68 -0.79 3.48 12.65
N ASP A 69 -1.28 2.56 13.49
CA ASP A 69 -1.52 1.16 13.12
C ASP A 69 -2.49 1.02 11.95
N GLU A 70 -3.60 1.76 11.98
CA GLU A 70 -4.61 1.71 10.92
C GLU A 70 -4.06 2.23 9.58
N LEU A 71 -3.20 3.24 9.61
CA LEU A 71 -2.50 3.75 8.43
C LEU A 71 -1.46 2.75 7.91
N ALA A 72 -0.66 2.15 8.81
CA ALA A 72 0.31 1.13 8.46
C ALA A 72 -0.37 -0.12 7.87
N LEU A 73 -1.50 -0.54 8.41
CA LEU A 73 -2.29 -1.65 7.87
C LEU A 73 -2.79 -1.36 6.44
N GLY A 74 -3.27 -0.15 6.19
CA GLY A 74 -3.68 0.28 4.85
C GLY A 74 -2.51 0.27 3.85
N ASN A 75 -1.32 0.68 4.28
CA ASN A 75 -0.09 0.59 3.49
C ASN A 75 0.30 -0.87 3.18
N SER A 76 0.30 -1.73 4.21
CA SER A 76 0.64 -3.15 4.07
C SER A 76 -0.29 -3.88 3.10
N LYS A 77 -1.61 -3.60 3.15
CA LYS A 77 -2.58 -4.13 2.18
C LYS A 77 -2.29 -3.67 0.75
N ALA A 78 -1.94 -2.39 0.57
CA ALA A 78 -1.61 -1.84 -0.74
C ALA A 78 -0.34 -2.46 -1.32
N LEU A 79 0.73 -2.54 -0.52
CA LEU A 79 1.98 -3.20 -0.92
C LEU A 79 1.75 -4.66 -1.27
N ASN A 80 1.00 -5.39 -0.45
CA ASN A 80 0.66 -6.78 -0.73
C ASN A 80 -0.07 -6.93 -2.08
N ALA A 81 -1.06 -6.08 -2.37
CA ALA A 81 -1.78 -6.11 -3.64
C ALA A 81 -0.88 -5.78 -4.84
N LEU A 82 0.01 -4.80 -4.70
CA LEU A 82 0.96 -4.41 -5.74
C LEU A 82 1.98 -5.52 -6.02
N PHE A 83 2.59 -6.11 -4.98
CA PHE A 83 3.56 -7.19 -5.14
C PHE A 83 2.94 -8.45 -5.75
N ASN A 84 1.71 -8.80 -5.38
CA ASN A 84 1.00 -9.93 -5.99
C ASN A 84 0.43 -9.62 -7.38
N GLY A 85 0.40 -8.35 -7.77
CA GLY A 85 -0.11 -7.88 -9.06
C GLY A 85 0.96 -7.75 -10.14
N VAL A 86 2.23 -8.01 -9.85
CA VAL A 86 3.34 -7.87 -10.81
C VAL A 86 4.00 -9.23 -11.05
N ASP A 87 4.20 -9.59 -12.32
CA ASP A 87 4.90 -10.85 -12.64
C ASP A 87 6.37 -10.79 -12.21
N LYS A 88 6.87 -11.89 -11.64
CA LYS A 88 8.26 -12.00 -11.17
C LYS A 88 9.29 -11.69 -12.26
N ASN A 89 8.97 -11.94 -13.53
CA ASN A 89 9.87 -11.68 -14.64
C ASN A 89 9.97 -10.19 -14.98
N MET A 90 9.07 -9.34 -14.47
CA MET A 90 9.19 -7.89 -14.63
C MET A 90 10.35 -7.28 -13.85
N PHE A 91 10.87 -7.98 -12.84
CA PHE A 91 12.07 -7.58 -12.09
C PHE A 91 13.36 -8.15 -12.68
N ARG A 92 13.28 -8.95 -13.75
CA ARG A 92 14.45 -9.47 -14.43
C ARG A 92 14.83 -8.46 -15.52
N LEU A 93 15.93 -7.74 -15.27
CA LEU A 93 16.63 -6.92 -16.27
C LEU A 93 17.19 -7.78 -17.40
#